data_AF-A0A7Y0BFD2-F1
#
_entry.id   AF-A0A7Y0BFD2-F1
#
_cell.length_a   1.000
_cell.length_b   1.000
_cell.length_c   1.000
_cell.angle_alpha   90.00
_cell.angle_beta   90.00
_cell.angle_gamma   90.00
#
_symmetry.space_group_name_H-M   'P 1'
#
loop_
_entity.id
_entity.type
_entity.pdbx_description
1 polymer ?
#
loop_
_entity_poly.entity_id
_entity_poly.type
_entity_poly.pdbx_seq_one_letter_code
_entity_poly.pdbx_strand_id
1 'polypeptide(L)'
;MSSYHTPFEIHVHGEVPLRSDVSFEQLQEALKPLWKYAGSKSLAAGAASVYEEEPGIKFDAQKHMLQVCWTVPGDEDFRQALDEMCMGLNDLAETGAPIEVTFYDSDFDDEEGGDDDEEARDDFVIYFVGPTPAAIMQVQRDLLVQDLIGLMERHFDGS
;
A
#
# COMPACT_ATOMS: atom_id res chain seq x y z
N MET A 1 18.35 7.23 -26.22
CA MET A 1 17.79 5.95 -25.78
C MET A 1 16.57 6.30 -24.97
N SER A 2 15.39 6.06 -25.52
CA SER A 2 14.14 6.31 -24.81
C SER A 2 14.09 5.29 -23.68
N SER A 3 14.24 5.76 -22.44
CA SER A 3 13.83 5.00 -21.27
C SER A 3 12.33 4.75 -21.45
N TYR A 4 11.96 3.61 -22.02
CA TYR A 4 10.63 3.08 -21.84
C TYR A 4 10.54 2.83 -20.33
N HIS A 5 9.84 3.71 -19.61
CA HIS A 5 9.37 3.35 -18.27
C HIS A 5 8.29 2.31 -18.52
N THR A 6 8.66 1.04 -18.41
CA THR A 6 7.71 -0.05 -18.36
C THR A 6 6.74 0.22 -17.20
N PRO A 7 5.42 0.13 -17.42
CA PRO A 7 4.45 0.30 -16.35
C PRO A 7 4.59 -0.83 -15.32
N PHE A 8 4.55 -0.47 -14.04
CA PHE A 8 4.42 -1.42 -12.95
C PHE A 8 2.97 -1.84 -12.75
N GLU A 9 2.78 -3.08 -12.33
CA GLU A 9 1.60 -3.48 -11.58
C GLU A 9 1.87 -3.24 -10.09
N ILE A 10 1.11 -2.33 -9.48
CA ILE A 10 1.36 -1.88 -8.12
C ILE A 10 0.28 -2.44 -7.20
N HIS A 11 0.71 -3.17 -6.19
CA HIS A 11 -0.12 -3.81 -5.18
C HIS A 11 -0.03 -3.02 -3.88
N VAL A 12 -1.16 -2.52 -3.38
CA VAL A 12 -1.22 -1.79 -2.11
C VAL A 12 -2.08 -2.56 -1.12
N HIS A 13 -1.51 -2.90 0.03
CA HIS A 13 -2.18 -3.65 1.09
C HIS A 13 -2.04 -2.96 2.44
N GLY A 14 -3.11 -2.90 3.20
CA GLY A 14 -3.05 -2.37 4.57
C GLY A 14 -4.41 -2.26 5.24
N GLU A 15 -4.38 -2.29 6.57
CA GLU A 15 -5.53 -1.98 7.41
C GLU A 15 -5.14 -0.84 8.35
N VAL A 16 -5.82 0.30 8.24
CA VAL A 16 -5.56 1.49 9.04
C VAL A 16 -6.73 1.73 9.99
N PRO A 17 -6.56 1.51 11.30
CA PRO A 17 -7.54 1.89 12.31
C PRO A 17 -7.70 3.41 12.30
N LEU A 18 -8.93 3.88 12.12
CA LEU A 18 -9.28 5.29 12.05
C LEU A 18 -9.91 5.73 13.36
N ARG A 19 -9.77 7.02 13.68
CA ARG A 19 -10.50 7.57 14.83
C ARG A 19 -12.00 7.48 14.60
N SER A 20 -12.73 7.37 15.71
CA SER A 20 -14.20 7.25 15.68
C SER A 20 -14.93 8.45 15.07
N ASP A 21 -14.28 9.62 15.02
CA ASP A 21 -14.83 10.87 14.47
C ASP A 21 -14.48 11.12 13.00
N VAL A 22 -13.72 10.22 12.36
CA VAL A 22 -13.36 10.35 10.94
C VAL A 22 -14.60 10.20 10.07
N SER A 23 -14.88 11.25 9.30
CA SER A 23 -15.92 11.25 8.28
C SER A 23 -15.42 10.69 6.95
N PHE A 24 -16.35 10.22 6.12
CA PHE A 24 -16.04 9.77 4.76
C PHE A 24 -15.41 10.86 3.89
N GLU A 25 -15.77 12.13 4.11
CA GLU A 25 -15.21 13.27 3.36
C GLU A 25 -13.72 13.48 3.68
N GLN A 26 -13.35 13.42 4.97
CA GLN A 26 -11.95 13.50 5.40
C GLN A 26 -11.14 12.35 4.81
N LEU A 27 -11.69 11.14 4.84
CA LEU A 27 -11.05 9.97 4.25
C LEU A 27 -10.90 10.09 2.74
N GLN A 28 -11.93 10.59 2.03
CA GLN A 28 -11.88 10.80 0.59
C GLN A 28 -10.81 11.84 0.19
N GLU A 29 -10.62 12.89 0.98
CA GLU A 29 -9.55 13.87 0.75
C GLU A 29 -8.16 13.30 1.07
N ALA A 30 -8.01 12.47 2.12
CA ALA A 30 -6.74 11.80 2.40
C ALA A 30 -6.34 10.78 1.31
N LEU A 31 -7.32 10.08 0.72
CA LEU A 31 -7.10 9.09 -0.35
C LEU A 31 -7.05 9.69 -1.76
N LYS A 32 -7.18 11.01 -1.88
CA LYS A 32 -7.21 11.76 -3.14
C LYS A 32 -6.02 11.55 -4.06
N PRO A 33 -4.78 11.48 -3.56
CA PRO A 33 -3.63 11.19 -4.41
C PRO A 33 -3.80 9.88 -5.18
N LEU A 34 -4.29 8.82 -4.53
CA LEU A 34 -4.44 7.49 -5.15
C LEU A 34 -5.46 7.47 -6.28
N TRP A 35 -6.70 7.87 -6.01
CA TRP A 35 -7.75 7.79 -7.04
C TRP A 35 -7.56 8.83 -8.14
N LYS A 36 -6.88 9.96 -7.87
CA LYS A 36 -6.47 10.88 -8.95
C LYS A 36 -5.40 10.27 -9.83
N TYR A 37 -4.43 9.58 -9.23
CA TYR A 37 -3.38 8.89 -9.96
C TYR A 37 -3.99 7.86 -10.92
N ALA A 38 -4.95 7.07 -10.45
CA ALA A 38 -5.74 6.14 -11.27
C ALA A 38 -6.69 6.82 -12.29
N GLY A 39 -6.58 8.13 -12.52
CA GLY A 39 -7.40 8.87 -13.48
C GLY A 39 -8.87 9.03 -13.10
N SER A 40 -9.24 8.69 -11.87
CA SER A 40 -10.63 8.71 -11.39
C SER A 40 -11.04 10.08 -10.85
N LYS A 41 -12.36 10.32 -10.84
CA LYS A 41 -12.94 11.61 -10.39
C LYS A 41 -13.38 11.60 -8.92
N SER A 42 -13.38 10.43 -8.28
CA SER A 42 -13.78 10.23 -6.90
C SER A 42 -13.23 8.90 -6.37
N LEU A 43 -13.19 8.75 -5.05
CA LEU A 43 -12.84 7.49 -4.41
C LEU A 43 -13.74 6.35 -4.86
N ALA A 44 -15.06 6.56 -4.91
CA ALA A 44 -16.00 5.53 -5.37
C ALA A 44 -15.74 5.03 -6.81
N ALA A 45 -15.18 5.88 -7.68
CA ALA A 45 -14.84 5.50 -9.05
C ALA A 45 -13.46 4.85 -9.16
N GLY A 46 -12.51 5.23 -8.29
CA GLY A 46 -11.12 4.75 -8.34
C GLY A 46 -10.74 3.72 -7.28
N ALA A 47 -11.68 3.29 -6.44
CA ALA A 47 -11.42 2.35 -5.35
C ALA A 47 -11.39 0.88 -5.80
N ALA A 48 -11.93 0.55 -6.98
CA ALA A 48 -11.88 -0.81 -7.49
C ALA A 48 -10.44 -1.15 -7.90
N SER A 49 -9.99 -2.35 -7.56
CA SER A 49 -8.76 -2.94 -8.08
C SER A 49 -8.89 -3.28 -9.55
N VAL A 50 -7.75 -3.46 -10.23
CA VAL A 50 -7.69 -4.08 -11.55
C VAL A 50 -8.29 -5.50 -11.54
N TYR A 51 -8.01 -6.26 -10.50
CA TYR A 51 -8.53 -7.61 -10.29
C TYR A 51 -9.89 -7.59 -9.57
N GLU A 52 -10.90 -8.25 -10.14
CA GLU A 52 -12.29 -8.21 -9.63
C GLU A 52 -12.47 -8.93 -8.28
N GLU A 53 -11.61 -9.90 -7.98
CA GLU A 53 -11.58 -10.65 -6.73
C GLU A 53 -11.07 -9.83 -5.55
N GLU A 54 -10.30 -8.77 -5.82
CA GLU A 54 -9.80 -7.89 -4.79
C GLU A 54 -10.88 -6.90 -4.34
N PRO A 55 -11.01 -6.67 -3.03
CA PRO A 55 -12.04 -5.77 -2.53
C PRO A 55 -11.75 -4.29 -2.84
N GLY A 56 -10.53 -3.93 -3.23
CA GLY A 56 -10.11 -2.56 -3.48
C GLY A 56 -9.97 -1.74 -2.19
N ILE A 57 -10.22 -0.43 -2.29
CA ILE A 57 -10.18 0.50 -1.17
C ILE A 57 -11.56 0.59 -0.51
N LYS A 58 -11.66 0.19 0.77
CA LYS A 58 -12.93 0.15 1.51
C LYS A 58 -12.83 0.87 2.85
N PHE A 59 -13.91 1.58 3.19
CA PHE A 59 -14.10 2.16 4.52
C PHE A 59 -15.22 1.41 5.26
N ASP A 60 -14.86 0.72 6.34
CA ASP A 60 -15.81 0.14 7.28
C ASP A 60 -16.12 1.15 8.39
N ALA A 61 -17.25 1.86 8.23
CA ALA A 61 -17.69 2.87 9.19
C ALA A 61 -18.11 2.29 10.55
N GLN A 62 -18.47 0.99 10.63
CA GLN A 62 -18.84 0.37 11.90
C GLN A 62 -17.60 0.00 12.72
N LYS A 63 -16.54 -0.44 12.05
CA LYS A 63 -15.26 -0.77 12.68
C LYS A 63 -14.30 0.41 12.76
N HIS A 64 -14.63 1.53 12.13
CA HIS A 64 -13.71 2.66 11.92
C HIS A 64 -12.39 2.19 11.32
N MET A 65 -12.46 1.46 10.20
CA MET A 65 -11.31 0.83 9.57
C MET A 65 -11.25 1.22 8.10
N LEU A 66 -10.09 1.70 7.64
CA LEU A 66 -9.74 1.74 6.22
C LEU A 66 -9.06 0.42 5.87
N GLN A 67 -9.61 -0.31 4.91
CA GLN A 67 -9.02 -1.51 4.35
C GLN A 67 -8.57 -1.23 2.92
N VAL A 68 -7.34 -1.59 2.60
CA VAL A 68 -6.74 -1.45 1.28
C VAL A 68 -6.25 -2.81 0.86
N CYS A 69 -6.78 -3.30 -0.26
CA CYS A 69 -6.26 -4.43 -1.01
C CYS A 69 -6.52 -4.06 -2.47
N TRP A 70 -5.60 -3.26 -3.00
CA TRP A 70 -5.81 -2.45 -4.20
C TRP A 70 -4.66 -2.59 -5.19
N THR A 71 -4.96 -3.14 -6.36
CA THR A 71 -4.02 -3.24 -7.48
C THR A 71 -4.32 -2.20 -8.56
N VAL A 72 -3.28 -1.48 -9.01
CA VAL A 72 -3.36 -0.40 -10.01
C VAL A 72 -2.13 -0.42 -10.95
N PRO A 73 -2.29 -0.13 -12.25
CA PRO A 73 -1.14 0.12 -13.12
C PRO A 73 -0.54 1.50 -12.82
N GLY A 74 0.78 1.62 -12.85
CA GLY A 74 1.47 2.89 -12.61
C GLY A 74 2.94 2.85 -12.97
N ASP A 75 3.69 3.82 -12.47
CA ASP A 75 5.14 3.93 -12.62
C ASP A 75 5.78 4.47 -11.33
N GLU A 76 7.08 4.78 -11.39
CA GLU A 76 7.88 5.19 -10.22
C GLU A 76 7.30 6.40 -9.46
N ASP A 77 6.59 7.29 -10.16
CA ASP A 77 6.00 8.51 -9.60
C ASP A 77 4.81 8.24 -8.65
N PHE A 78 4.26 7.02 -8.65
CA PHE A 78 3.22 6.60 -7.70
C PHE A 78 3.69 6.69 -6.24
N ARG A 79 5.00 6.60 -5.99
CA ARG A 79 5.60 6.83 -4.65
C ARG A 79 5.24 8.20 -4.08
N GLN A 80 5.12 9.23 -4.93
CA GLN A 80 4.68 10.55 -4.49
C GLN A 80 3.20 10.51 -4.02
N ALA A 81 2.34 9.79 -4.74
CA ALA A 81 0.94 9.65 -4.35
C ALA A 81 0.80 8.90 -3.00
N LEU A 82 1.65 7.90 -2.77
CA LEU A 82 1.73 7.18 -1.49
C LEU A 82 2.19 8.09 -0.35
N ASP A 83 3.23 8.90 -0.56
CA ASP A 83 3.71 9.87 0.44
C ASP A 83 2.61 10.87 0.84
N GLU A 84 1.94 11.45 -0.15
CA GLU A 84 0.84 12.40 0.08
C GLU A 84 -0.34 11.75 0.81
N MET A 85 -0.71 10.51 0.43
CA MET A 85 -1.74 9.74 1.11
C MET A 85 -1.34 9.47 2.57
N CYS A 86 -0.11 9.01 2.81
CA CYS A 86 0.38 8.71 4.15
C CYS A 86 0.36 9.94 5.06
N MET A 87 0.75 11.11 4.53
CA MET A 87 0.64 12.39 5.25
C MET A 87 -0.81 12.68 5.65
N GLY A 88 -1.77 12.47 4.74
CA GLY A 88 -3.20 12.66 5.03
C GLY A 88 -3.76 11.65 6.03
N LEU A 89 -3.31 10.40 5.99
CA LEU A 89 -3.77 9.34 6.89
C LEU A 89 -3.25 9.49 8.33
N ASN A 90 -2.08 10.09 8.55
CA ASN A 90 -1.53 10.32 9.89
C ASN A 90 -2.54 11.04 10.79
N ASP A 91 -3.18 12.09 10.27
CA ASP A 91 -4.16 12.89 11.00
C ASP A 91 -5.53 12.21 11.12
N LEU A 92 -5.75 11.03 10.54
CA LEU A 92 -7.02 10.28 10.64
C LEU A 92 -6.88 8.98 11.42
N ALA A 93 -5.66 8.43 11.50
CA ALA A 93 -5.38 7.18 12.17
C ALA A 93 -5.60 7.29 13.70
N GLU A 94 -6.16 6.22 14.30
CA GLU A 94 -6.29 6.05 15.75
C GLU A 94 -4.99 5.47 16.35
N THR A 95 -4.36 4.54 15.64
CA THR A 95 -3.10 3.91 16.03
C THR A 95 -2.13 3.86 14.85
N GLY A 96 -0.89 3.44 15.10
CA GLY A 96 0.02 3.12 14.01
C GLY A 96 -0.54 1.97 13.14
N ALA A 97 -0.18 1.97 11.86
CA ALA A 97 -0.50 0.88 10.94
C ALA A 97 0.54 0.80 9.80
N PRO A 98 0.91 -0.41 9.33
CA PRO A 98 1.68 -0.58 8.12
C PRO A 98 0.79 -0.52 6.88
N ILE A 99 1.36 -0.02 5.77
CA ILE A 99 0.82 -0.14 4.42
C ILE A 99 1.94 -0.72 3.57
N GLU A 100 1.73 -1.92 3.08
CA GLU A 100 2.67 -2.67 2.25
C GLU A 100 2.41 -2.35 0.77
N VAL A 101 3.48 -2.07 0.04
CA VAL A 101 3.41 -1.73 -1.39
C VAL A 101 4.43 -2.56 -2.14
N THR A 102 3.98 -3.23 -3.20
CA THR A 102 4.86 -3.95 -4.13
C THR A 102 4.71 -3.37 -5.53
N PHE A 103 5.83 -3.10 -6.19
CA PHE A 103 5.91 -2.69 -7.59
C PHE A 103 6.42 -3.89 -8.39
N TYR A 104 5.56 -4.54 -9.18
CA TYR A 104 5.94 -5.64 -10.06
C TYR A 104 6.15 -5.13 -11.48
N ASP A 105 7.28 -5.49 -12.08
CA ASP A 105 7.60 -5.15 -13.46
C ASP A 105 6.80 -6.06 -14.42
N SER A 106 5.81 -5.49 -15.10
CA SER A 106 4.88 -6.27 -15.93
C SER A 106 5.49 -6.80 -17.23
N ASP A 107 6.60 -6.23 -17.74
CA ASP A 107 7.25 -6.73 -18.95
C ASP A 107 8.19 -7.92 -18.67
N PHE A 108 8.54 -8.17 -17.40
CA PHE A 108 9.45 -9.27 -17.04
C PHE A 108 8.74 -10.63 -16.93
N ASP A 109 7.41 -10.64 -16.86
CA ASP A 109 6.57 -11.85 -16.78
C ASP A 109 6.10 -12.34 -18.18
N ASP A 110 6.11 -11.47 -19.19
CA ASP A 110 5.87 -11.86 -20.58
C ASP A 110 7.12 -12.59 -21.12
N GLU A 111 7.06 -13.93 -21.24
CA GLU A 111 8.11 -14.85 -21.71
C GLU A 111 8.77 -14.51 -23.09
N GLU A 112 8.45 -13.38 -23.72
CA GLU A 112 9.01 -12.90 -25.00
C GLU A 112 9.91 -11.66 -24.84
N GLY A 113 11.09 -11.84 -24.26
CA GLY A 113 12.29 -11.12 -24.72
C GLY A 113 12.84 -9.97 -23.87
N GLY A 114 12.81 -10.10 -22.54
CA GLY A 114 13.79 -9.39 -21.71
C GLY A 114 15.22 -9.82 -22.07
N ASP A 115 16.15 -8.86 -22.17
CA ASP A 115 17.58 -9.19 -22.28
C ASP A 115 17.97 -9.98 -21.03
N ASP A 116 18.68 -11.12 -21.15
CA ASP A 116 19.07 -12.01 -20.03
C ASP A 116 19.87 -11.30 -18.91
N ASP A 117 20.25 -10.03 -19.11
CA ASP A 117 20.99 -9.15 -18.20
C ASP A 117 20.11 -8.12 -17.44
N GLU A 118 18.80 -8.05 -17.69
CA GLU A 118 17.89 -7.17 -16.92
C GLU A 118 17.40 -7.90 -15.65
N GLU A 119 17.66 -7.36 -14.46
CA GLU A 119 17.12 -7.88 -13.19
C GLU A 119 15.67 -7.41 -13.03
N ALA A 120 14.76 -8.32 -12.65
CA ALA A 120 13.39 -7.99 -12.26
C ALA A 120 13.40 -6.86 -11.21
N ARG A 121 12.72 -5.76 -11.49
CA ARG A 121 12.69 -4.57 -10.63
C ARG A 121 11.56 -4.62 -9.63
N ASP A 122 11.45 -5.76 -8.94
CA ASP A 122 10.46 -5.92 -7.89
C ASP A 122 10.90 -5.12 -6.66
N ASP A 123 10.22 -4.01 -6.40
CA ASP A 123 10.45 -3.20 -5.20
C ASP A 123 9.33 -3.42 -4.20
N PHE A 124 9.71 -3.71 -2.96
CA PHE A 124 8.80 -3.87 -1.83
C PHE A 124 9.10 -2.81 -0.77
N VAL A 125 8.11 -1.97 -0.50
CA VAL A 125 8.22 -0.87 0.45
C VAL A 125 7.09 -0.94 1.47
N ILE A 126 7.44 -0.75 2.74
CA ILE A 126 6.45 -0.60 3.81
C ILE A 126 6.41 0.87 4.23
N TYR A 127 5.22 1.46 4.09
CA TYR A 127 4.88 2.75 4.65
C TYR A 127 4.26 2.57 6.03
N PHE A 128 4.55 3.50 6.94
CA PHE A 128 3.94 3.50 8.27
C PHE A 128 3.19 4.80 8.48
N VAL A 129 1.91 4.68 8.83
CA VAL A 129 1.03 5.81 9.17
C VAL A 129 0.64 5.74 10.63
N GLY A 130 0.37 6.89 11.24
CA GLY A 130 -0.12 6.95 12.62
C GLY A 130 -0.24 8.38 13.16
N PRO A 131 -0.99 8.58 14.25
CA PRO A 131 -1.29 9.90 14.79
C PRO A 131 -0.08 10.61 15.40
N THR A 132 0.98 9.87 15.75
CA THR A 132 2.22 10.43 16.29
C THR A 132 3.43 9.60 15.85
N PRO A 133 4.64 10.18 15.84
CA PRO A 133 5.86 9.42 15.59
C PRO A 133 6.05 8.24 16.56
N ALA A 134 5.62 8.37 17.82
CA ALA A 134 5.69 7.30 18.79
C ALA A 134 4.77 6.12 18.44
N ALA A 135 3.56 6.38 17.94
CA ALA A 135 2.64 5.35 17.49
C ALA A 135 3.17 4.59 16.26
N ILE A 136 3.81 5.31 15.32
CA ILE A 136 4.49 4.72 14.16
C ILE A 136 5.64 3.82 14.60
N MET A 137 6.54 4.33 15.46
CA MET A 137 7.69 3.57 15.98
C MET A 137 7.25 2.33 16.76
N GLN A 138 6.11 2.38 17.45
CA GLN A 138 5.57 1.22 18.14
C GLN A 138 5.20 0.11 17.15
N VAL A 139 4.47 0.41 16.08
CA VAL A 139 4.08 -0.60 15.08
C VAL A 139 5.27 -1.12 14.30
N GLN A 140 6.23 -0.26 13.96
CA GLN A 140 7.51 -0.69 13.37
C GLN A 140 8.22 -1.70 14.27
N ARG A 141 8.29 -1.43 15.58
CA ARG A 141 8.90 -2.35 16.54
C ARG A 141 8.11 -3.66 16.64
N ASP A 142 6.78 -3.59 16.70
CA ASP A 142 5.93 -4.75 16.85
C ASP A 142 6.06 -5.69 15.65
N LEU A 143 6.09 -5.16 14.42
CA LEU A 143 6.39 -5.92 13.20
C LEU A 143 7.75 -6.60 13.25
N LEU A 144 8.82 -5.87 13.57
CA LEU A 144 10.17 -6.44 13.67
C LEU A 144 10.25 -7.56 14.72
N VAL A 145 9.53 -7.41 15.83
CA VAL A 145 9.47 -8.43 16.88
C VAL A 145 8.71 -9.67 16.39
N GLN A 146 7.57 -9.48 15.71
CA GLN A 146 6.79 -10.58 15.13
C GLN A 146 7.60 -11.36 14.08
N ASP A 147 8.30 -10.65 13.19
CA ASP A 147 9.15 -11.26 12.18
C ASP A 147 10.28 -12.08 12.80
N LEU A 148 10.92 -11.55 13.85
CA LEU A 148 11.96 -12.26 14.57
C LEU A 148 11.41 -13.51 15.27
N ILE A 149 10.23 -13.41 15.90
CA ILE A 149 9.56 -14.56 16.52
C ILE A 149 9.27 -15.62 15.46
N GLY A 150 8.66 -15.25 14.33
CA GLY A 150 8.35 -16.17 13.24
C GLY A 150 9.59 -16.82 12.62
N LEU A 151 10.70 -16.08 12.53
CA LEU A 151 12.00 -16.64 12.11
C LEU A 151 12.51 -17.68 13.12
N MET A 152 12.44 -17.38 14.41
CA MET A 152 12.88 -18.28 15.47
C MET A 152 11.99 -19.53 15.56
N GLU A 153 10.67 -19.39 15.48
CA GLU A 153 9.72 -20.52 15.48
C GLU A 153 9.99 -21.47 14.32
N ARG A 154 10.17 -20.95 13.09
CA ARG A 154 10.53 -21.79 11.93
C ARG A 154 11.85 -22.52 12.10
N HIS A 155 12.82 -21.92 12.79
CA HIS A 155 14.15 -22.50 12.96
C HIS A 155 14.22 -23.51 14.12
N PHE A 156 13.49 -23.26 15.22
CA PHE A 156 13.62 -24.03 16.46
C PHE A 156 12.42 -24.92 16.78
N ASP A 157 11.20 -24.54 16.37
CA ASP A 157 9.97 -25.30 16.66
C ASP A 157 9.65 -26.36 15.59
N GLY A 158 10.40 -26.36 14.48
CA GLY A 158 10.44 -27.44 13.48
C GLY A 158 11.36 -28.62 13.82
N SER A 159 11.85 -28.71 15.07
CA SER A 159 12.78 -29.75 15.56
C SER A 159 12.15 -30.67 16.61
#